data_AF-A0A8X6GTX7-F1
#
_entry.id   AF-A0A8X6GTX7-F1
#
_cell.length_a   1.000
_cell.length_b   1.000
_cell.length_c   1.000
_cell.angle_alpha   90.00
_cell.angle_beta   90.00
_cell.angle_gamma   90.00
#
_symmetry.space_group_name_H-M   'P 1'
#
loop_
_entity.id
_entity.type
_entity.pdbx_description
1 polymer ?
#
loop_
_entity_poly.entity_id
_entity_poly.type
_entity_poly.pdbx_seq_one_letter_code
_entity_poly.pdbx_strand_id
1 'polypeptide(L)'
;MKLYPETPAAYYQIRTLIEEEKLEAFTFQFPAEQEYKVVIRGMPADMPVEEVIQNLEELGIHPKECKVLINRNTNQPMPIFAVFLAKNADNKNIYNLK
;
A
#
# COMPACT_ATOMS: atom_id res chain seq x y z
N MET A 1 -27.17 2.67 5.92
CA MET A 1 -27.39 2.35 4.49
C MET A 1 -26.02 2.11 3.84
N LYS A 2 -25.87 1.16 2.91
CA LYS A 2 -24.58 0.87 2.24
C LYS A 2 -24.67 1.26 0.76
N LEU A 3 -23.68 1.99 0.26
CA LEU A 3 -23.59 2.42 -1.14
C LEU A 3 -22.35 1.79 -1.78
N TYR A 4 -22.52 1.24 -2.99
CA TYR A 4 -21.45 0.60 -3.76
C TYR A 4 -21.36 1.27 -5.14
N PRO A 5 -20.49 2.26 -5.33
CA PRO A 5 -20.31 2.91 -6.62
C PRO A 5 -19.63 1.95 -7.61
N GLU A 6 -20.19 1.83 -8.82
CA GLU A 6 -19.64 0.98 -9.88
C GLU A 6 -18.52 1.66 -10.67
N THR A 7 -18.42 2.99 -10.60
CA THR A 7 -17.42 3.78 -11.33
C THR A 7 -16.60 4.67 -10.37
N PRO A 8 -15.32 4.96 -10.71
CA PRO A 8 -14.51 5.89 -9.94
C PRO A 8 -15.15 7.29 -9.86
N ALA A 9 -15.73 7.77 -10.96
CA ALA A 9 -16.40 9.07 -11.01
C ALA A 9 -17.57 9.14 -10.02
N ALA A 10 -18.40 8.10 -9.94
CA ALA A 10 -19.50 8.03 -8.98
C ALA A 10 -18.98 7.98 -7.53
N TYR A 11 -17.88 7.27 -7.27
CA TYR A 11 -17.26 7.26 -5.95
C TYR A 11 -16.82 8.67 -5.51
N TYR A 12 -16.13 9.40 -6.38
CA TYR A 12 -15.68 10.76 -6.06
C TYR A 12 -16.86 11.72 -5.85
N GLN A 13 -17.91 11.64 -6.67
CA GLN A 13 -19.11 12.46 -6.48
C GLN A 13 -19.80 12.18 -5.13
N ILE A 14 -19.97 10.91 -4.77
CA ILE A 14 -20.54 10.52 -3.47
C ILE A 14 -19.68 11.03 -2.33
N ARG A 15 -18.35 10.92 -2.45
CA ARG A 15 -17.42 11.40 -1.44
C ARG A 15 -17.48 12.92 -1.27
N THR A 16 -17.47 13.68 -2.36
CA THR A 16 -17.62 15.14 -2.33
C THR A 16 -18.94 15.54 -1.67
N LEU A 17 -20.04 14.89 -2.02
CA LEU A 17 -21.36 15.14 -1.43
C LEU A 17 -21.36 14.90 0.10
N ILE A 18 -20.75 13.80 0.54
CA ILE A 18 -20.61 13.47 1.98
C ILE A 18 -19.81 14.57 2.70
N GLU A 19 -18.72 15.04 2.10
CA GLU A 19 -17.87 16.09 2.67
C GLU A 19 -18.59 17.47 2.70
N GLU A 20 -19.32 17.82 1.63
CA GLU A 20 -20.09 19.06 1.51
C GLU A 20 -21.27 19.11 2.49
N GLU A 21 -22.03 18.02 2.61
CA GLU A 21 -23.19 17.92 3.50
C GLU A 21 -22.79 17.57 4.95
N LYS A 22 -21.48 17.37 5.23
CA LYS A 22 -20.94 17.00 6.55
C LYS A 22 -21.63 15.77 7.15
N LEU A 23 -21.94 14.79 6.31
CA LEU A 23 -22.61 13.56 6.73
C LEU A 23 -21.62 12.66 7.48
N GLU A 24 -22.06 12.07 8.58
CA GLU A 24 -21.31 11.00 9.25
C GLU A 24 -21.36 9.74 8.39
N ALA A 25 -20.33 9.55 7.57
CA ALA A 25 -20.19 8.37 6.72
C ALA A 25 -18.82 7.72 6.88
N PHE A 26 -18.80 6.40 6.77
CA PHE A 26 -17.57 5.61 6.70
C PHE A 26 -17.32 5.24 5.23
N THR A 27 -16.34 5.90 4.60
CA THR A 27 -15.95 5.63 3.21
C THR A 27 -14.69 4.77 3.18
N PHE A 28 -14.68 3.75 2.31
CA PHE A 28 -13.48 2.97 2.02
C PHE A 28 -12.78 3.56 0.80
N GLN A 29 -11.46 3.42 0.68
CA GLN A 29 -10.73 3.80 -0.53
C GLN A 29 -11.29 3.07 -1.75
N PHE A 30 -11.30 3.75 -2.89
CA PHE A 30 -11.79 3.15 -4.12
C PHE A 30 -10.88 1.98 -4.54
N PRO A 31 -11.40 0.87 -5.11
CA PRO A 31 -10.58 -0.30 -5.43
C PRO A 31 -9.40 -0.05 -6.37
N ALA A 32 -9.45 1.03 -7.17
CA ALA A 32 -8.34 1.47 -8.03
C ALA A 32 -7.27 2.27 -7.26
N GLU A 33 -7.62 2.86 -6.12
CA GLU A 33 -6.69 3.56 -5.22
C GLU A 33 -6.04 2.60 -4.21
N GLN A 34 -6.56 1.37 -4.09
CA GLN A 34 -5.98 0.36 -3.21
C GLN A 34 -4.57 -0.02 -3.68
N GLU A 35 -3.63 0.01 -2.75
CA GLU A 35 -2.25 -0.41 -2.97
C GLU A 35 -2.05 -1.88 -2.60
N TYR A 36 -1.09 -2.55 -3.23
CA TYR A 36 -0.61 -3.84 -2.75
C TYR A 36 0.36 -3.61 -1.60
N LYS A 37 0.04 -4.20 -0.45
CA LYS A 37 0.96 -4.26 0.69
C LYS A 37 1.68 -5.60 0.69
N VAL A 38 2.98 -5.57 0.45
CA VAL A 38 3.85 -6.74 0.44
C VAL A 38 4.77 -6.69 1.66
N VAL A 39 4.96 -7.83 2.29
CA VAL A 39 5.82 -7.96 3.47
C VAL A 39 6.99 -8.85 3.11
N ILE A 40 8.18 -8.25 3.00
CA ILE A 40 9.43 -8.97 2.75
C ILE A 40 10.03 -9.34 4.11
N ARG A 41 10.36 -10.62 4.30
CA ARG A 41 10.93 -11.16 5.54
C ARG A 41 12.30 -11.75 5.27
N GLY A 42 13.15 -11.79 6.29
CA GLY A 42 14.45 -12.47 6.22
C GLY A 42 15.61 -11.59 5.74
N MET A 43 15.38 -10.27 5.62
CA MET A 43 16.44 -9.29 5.37
C MET A 43 16.92 -8.69 6.70
N PRO A 44 18.20 -8.28 6.82
CA PRO A 44 18.69 -7.57 8.00
C PRO A 44 17.85 -6.34 8.31
N ALA A 45 17.53 -6.12 9.58
CA ALA A 45 16.72 -4.97 10.01
C ALA A 45 17.46 -3.62 9.81
N ASP A 46 18.78 -3.70 9.68
CA ASP A 46 19.73 -2.60 9.59
C ASP A 46 19.97 -2.16 8.13
N MET A 47 19.40 -2.89 7.17
CA MET A 47 19.51 -2.60 5.74
C MET A 47 18.81 -1.28 5.41
N PRO A 48 19.45 -0.36 4.66
CA PRO A 48 18.82 0.86 4.19
C PRO A 48 17.59 0.56 3.34
N VAL A 49 16.52 1.32 3.56
CA VAL A 49 15.27 1.18 2.81
C VAL A 49 15.48 1.48 1.32
N GLU A 50 16.41 2.39 1.02
CA GLU A 50 16.82 2.79 -0.32
C GLU A 50 17.42 1.62 -1.10
N GLU A 51 18.21 0.77 -0.43
CA GLU A 51 18.80 -0.42 -1.05
C GLU A 51 17.72 -1.45 -1.39
N VAL A 52 16.71 -1.62 -0.53
CA VAL A 52 15.56 -2.48 -0.81
C VAL A 52 14.75 -1.95 -1.99
N ILE A 53 14.55 -0.64 -2.08
CA ILE A 53 13.86 0.00 -3.20
C ILE A 53 14.62 -0.22 -4.50
N GLN A 54 15.94 0.02 -4.51
CA GLN A 54 16.76 -0.14 -5.69
C GLN A 54 16.73 -1.59 -6.21
N ASN A 55 16.86 -2.58 -5.32
CA ASN A 55 16.77 -3.99 -5.70
C ASN A 55 15.39 -4.34 -6.32
N LEU A 56 14.31 -3.73 -5.83
CA LEU A 56 12.98 -3.93 -6.42
C LEU A 56 12.86 -3.26 -7.79
N GLU A 57 13.44 -2.07 -7.96
CA GLU A 57 13.46 -1.35 -9.24
C GLU A 57 14.27 -2.11 -10.30
N GLU A 58 15.38 -2.74 -9.94
CA GLU A 58 16.16 -3.61 -10.83
C GLU A 58 15.36 -4.84 -11.30
N LEU A 59 14.38 -5.27 -10.53
CA LEU A 59 13.43 -6.33 -10.90
C LEU A 59 12.22 -5.81 -11.71
N GLY A 60 12.20 -4.52 -12.04
CA GLY A 60 11.10 -3.86 -12.76
C GLY A 60 9.88 -3.56 -11.89
N ILE A 61 10.03 -3.58 -10.56
CA ILE A 61 8.97 -3.25 -9.61
C ILE A 61 9.23 -1.84 -9.10
N HIS A 62 8.23 -0.96 -9.19
CA HIS A 62 8.35 0.42 -8.72
C HIS A 62 7.55 0.60 -7.43
N PRO A 63 8.18 0.44 -6.25
CA PRO A 63 7.52 0.67 -4.98
C PRO A 63 7.25 2.14 -4.74
N LYS A 64 6.06 2.45 -4.22
CA LYS A 64 5.68 3.80 -3.83
C LYS A 64 6.27 4.18 -2.48
N GLU A 65 6.33 3.20 -1.58
CA GLU A 65 6.88 3.37 -0.23
C GLU A 65 7.44 2.05 0.29
N CYS A 66 8.54 2.11 1.04
CA CYS A 66 9.10 0.98 1.78
C CYS A 66 9.38 1.42 3.22
N LYS A 67 9.07 0.56 4.20
CA LYS A 67 9.26 0.81 5.63
C LYS A 67 9.76 -0.43 6.33
N VAL A 68 10.81 -0.32 7.13
CA VAL A 68 11.15 -1.36 8.12
C VAL A 68 10.06 -1.39 9.21
N LEU A 69 9.60 -2.59 9.56
CA LEU A 69 8.63 -2.75 10.64
C LEU A 69 9.34 -2.72 11.98
N ILE A 70 8.76 -1.99 12.93
CA ILE A 70 9.23 -1.91 14.31
C ILE A 70 8.43 -2.85 15.21
N ASN A 71 9.12 -3.50 16.13
CA ASN A 71 8.49 -4.25 17.20
C ASN A 71 7.83 -3.26 18.16
N ARG A 72 6.51 -3.36 18.32
CA ARG A 72 5.71 -2.44 19.14
C ARG A 72 6.13 -2.42 20.62
N ASN A 73 6.65 -3.54 21.13
CA ASN A 73 7.02 -3.66 22.54
C ASN A 73 8.43 -3.12 22.83
N THR A 74 9.38 -3.35 21.92
CA THR A 74 10.80 -2.97 22.11
C THR A 74 11.19 -1.69 21.37
N ASN A 75 10.33 -1.18 20.48
CA ASN A 75 10.63 -0.09 19.52
C ASN A 75 11.89 -0.34 18.68
N GLN A 76 12.29 -1.59 18.51
CA GLN A 76 13.44 -1.98 17.69
C GLN A 76 13.00 -2.42 16.29
N PRO A 77 13.82 -2.16 15.25
CA PRO A 77 13.54 -2.60 13.90
C PRO A 77 13.56 -4.14 13.83
N MET A 78 12.63 -4.70 13.08
CA MET A 78 12.52 -6.13 12.80
C MET A 78 13.09 -6.42 11.41
N PRO A 79 13.52 -7.66 11.14
CA PRO A 79 13.97 -8.11 9.81
C PRO A 79 12.78 -8.30 8.85
N ILE A 80 11.91 -7.29 8.78
CA ILE A 80 10.65 -7.29 8.06
C ILE A 80 10.45 -5.90 7.43
N PHE A 81 10.31 -5.85 6.11
CA PHE A 81 10.03 -4.64 5.36
C PHE A 81 8.61 -4.68 4.80
N ALA A 82 7.85 -3.62 5.02
CA ALA A 82 6.56 -3.40 4.40
C ALA A 82 6.73 -2.50 3.18
N VAL A 83 6.41 -3.05 2.02
CA VAL A 83 6.49 -2.38 0.72
C VAL A 83 5.08 -2.13 0.20
N PHE A 84 4.82 -0.90 -0.23
CA PHE A 84 3.55 -0.45 -0.80
C PHE A 84 3.73 -0.24 -2.30
N LEU A 85 2.94 -0.96 -3.09
CA LEU A 85 3.00 -0.95 -4.55
C LEU A 85 1.67 -0.46 -5.13
N ALA A 86 1.74 0.26 -6.26
CA ALA A 86 0.54 0.54 -7.04
C ALA A 86 -0.07 -0.75 -7.60
N LYS A 87 -1.39 -0.78 -7.76
CA LYS A 87 -2.14 -1.95 -8.23
C LYS A 87 -2.05 -2.11 -9.75
N ASN A 88 -0.86 -2.44 -10.23
CA ASN A 88 -0.54 -2.61 -11.64
C ASN A 88 -0.21 -4.08 -11.95
N ALA A 89 -0.32 -4.47 -13.22
CA ALA A 89 -0.02 -5.84 -13.66
C ALA A 89 1.43 -6.24 -13.36
N ASP A 90 2.37 -5.30 -13.54
CA ASP A 90 3.79 -5.52 -13.30
C ASP A 90 4.08 -5.81 -11.82
N ASN A 91 3.46 -5.03 -10.93
CA ASN A 91 3.61 -5.18 -9.48
C ASN A 91 2.95 -6.44 -8.92
N LYS A 92 2.02 -7.07 -9.65
CA LYS A 92 1.42 -8.36 -9.24
C LYS A 92 2.44 -9.50 -9.31
N ASN A 93 3.47 -9.38 -10.13
CA ASN A 93 4.52 -10.39 -10.28
C ASN A 93 5.41 -10.53 -9.04
N ILE A 94 5.37 -9.58 -8.10
CA ILE A 94 6.12 -9.67 -6.85
C ILE A 94 5.77 -10.93 -6.03
N TYR A 95 4.54 -11.44 -6.14
CA TYR A 95 4.13 -12.67 -5.48
C TYR A 95 4.72 -13.95 -6.11
N ASN A 96 5.29 -13.84 -7.32
CA ASN A 96 5.93 -14.95 -8.03
C ASN A 96 7.44 -15.03 -7.77
N LEU A 97 8.03 -14.00 -7.17
CA LEU A 97 9.42 -14.01 -6.71
C LEU A 97 9.49 -14.89 -5.44
N LYS A 98 10.05 -16.08 -5.57
CA LYS A 98 10.26 -17.04 -4.46
C LYS A 98 11.73 -17.15 -4.12
#